data_AF-A0A7C2LWJ8-F1
#
_entry.id   AF-A0A7C2LWJ8-F1
#
_cell.length_a   1.000
_cell.length_b   1.000
_cell.length_c   1.000
_cell.angle_alpha   90.00
_cell.angle_beta   90.00
_cell.angle_gamma   90.00
#
_symmetry.space_group_name_H-M   'P 1'
#
loop_
_entity.id
_entity.type
_entity.pdbx_description
1 polymer ?
#
loop_
_entity_poly.entity_id
_entity_poly.type
_entity_poly.pdbx_seq_one_letter_code
_entity_poly.pdbx_strand_id
1 'polypeptide(L)'
;MLSKSRCPHTGVVNFYTRADPLLAVGSVAAAADPSNYVWRCYLGAEASGLAPNLTAAEACLRRAIAGELGPVRTPGHHEHGAAGSRRSEAARV
;
A
#
# COMPACT_ATOMS: atom_id res chain seq x y z
N MET A 1 5.84 17.80 8.22
CA MET A 1 4.44 18.03 7.80
C MET A 1 4.19 17.20 6.55
N LEU A 2 3.07 16.48 6.49
CA LEU A 2 2.67 15.69 5.32
C LEU A 2 1.67 16.49 4.48
N SER A 3 1.81 16.45 3.16
CA SER A 3 0.75 16.83 2.22
C SER A 3 0.03 15.56 1.74
N LYS A 4 -1.18 15.71 1.22
CA LYS A 4 -1.93 14.60 0.64
C LYS A 4 -2.65 15.01 -0.65
N SER A 5 -2.79 14.07 -1.57
CA SER A 5 -3.50 14.25 -2.84
C SER A 5 -4.41 13.05 -3.10
N ARG A 6 -5.65 13.32 -3.50
CA ARG A 6 -6.64 12.30 -3.85
C ARG A 6 -6.67 12.12 -5.36
N CYS A 7 -6.44 10.90 -5.84
CA CYS A 7 -6.63 10.57 -7.24
C CYS A 7 -8.12 10.64 -7.58
N PRO A 8 -8.53 11.42 -8.60
CA PRO A 8 -9.95 11.55 -8.96
C PRO A 8 -10.52 10.27 -9.59
N HIS A 9 -9.68 9.42 -10.19
CA HIS A 9 -10.13 8.22 -10.89
C HIS A 9 -10.24 6.99 -9.99
N THR A 10 -9.40 6.88 -8.96
CA THR A 10 -9.36 5.70 -8.08
C THR A 10 -9.82 6.01 -6.65
N GLY A 11 -9.92 7.29 -6.30
CA GLY A 11 -10.23 7.73 -4.93
C GLY A 11 -9.11 7.51 -3.92
N VAL A 12 -7.98 6.91 -4.33
CA VAL A 12 -6.79 6.69 -3.48
C VAL A 12 -6.23 8.03 -3.02
N VAL A 13 -5.92 8.13 -1.73
CA VAL A 13 -5.29 9.29 -1.11
C VAL A 13 -3.83 8.96 -0.85
N ASN A 14 -2.92 9.59 -1.59
CA ASN A 14 -1.49 9.46 -1.39
C ASN A 14 -0.98 10.54 -0.44
N PHE A 15 0.00 10.19 0.40
CA PHE A 15 0.65 11.08 1.36
C PHE A 15 2.10 11.30 0.97
N TYR A 16 2.57 12.54 1.07
CA TYR A 16 3.89 12.96 0.64
C TYR A 16 4.58 13.74 1.76
N THR A 17 5.91 13.64 1.82
CA THR A 17 6.70 14.50 2.70
C THR A 17 7.02 15.82 1.99
N ARG A 18 7.39 16.84 2.77
CA ARG A 18 7.90 18.09 2.20
C ARG A 18 9.24 17.90 1.48
N ALA A 19 10.05 16.94 1.92
CA ALA A 19 11.35 16.65 1.33
C ALA A 19 11.18 16.05 -0.08
N ASP A 20 10.17 15.18 -0.25
CA ASP A 20 9.94 14.45 -1.49
C ASP A 20 8.45 14.56 -1.92
N PRO A 21 8.04 15.68 -2.52
CA PRO A 21 6.63 15.95 -2.83
C PRO A 21 6.06 15.07 -3.96
N LEU A 22 6.92 14.35 -4.69
CA LEU A 22 6.55 13.48 -5.80
C LEU A 22 6.61 11.99 -5.43
N LEU A 23 7.20 11.65 -4.28
CA LEU A 23 7.31 10.27 -3.81
C LEU A 23 6.32 10.03 -2.67
N ALA A 24 5.30 9.22 -2.94
CA ALA A 24 4.33 8.87 -1.91
C ALA A 24 5.02 8.03 -0.82
N VAL A 25 4.78 8.37 0.44
CA VAL A 25 5.26 7.62 1.62
C VAL A 25 4.20 6.71 2.22
N GLY A 26 2.97 6.83 1.72
CA GLY A 26 1.89 5.94 2.03
C GLY A 26 0.61 6.32 1.31
N SER A 27 -0.39 5.46 1.41
CA SER A 27 -1.70 5.70 0.82
C SER A 27 -2.84 5.15 1.67
N VAL A 28 -4.03 5.71 1.43
CA VAL A 28 -5.30 5.20 1.94
C VAL A 28 -6.27 5.01 0.79
N ALA A 29 -6.97 3.88 0.76
CA ALA A 29 -7.98 3.55 -0.23
C ALA A 29 -9.20 2.91 0.43
N ALA A 30 -10.37 3.02 -0.21
CA ALA A 30 -11.51 2.19 0.17
C ALA A 30 -11.14 0.71 0.00
N ALA A 31 -11.55 -0.13 0.94
CA ALA A 31 -11.39 -1.58 0.82
C ALA A 31 -12.47 -2.16 -0.13
N ALA A 32 -12.37 -3.46 -0.43
CA ALA A 32 -13.43 -4.17 -1.13
C ALA A 32 -14.75 -4.17 -0.34
N ASP A 33 -14.64 -4.21 0.99
CA ASP A 33 -15.76 -3.93 1.89
C ASP A 33 -15.91 -2.41 2.08
N PRO A 34 -17.06 -1.81 1.71
CA PRO A 34 -17.28 -0.37 1.78
C PRO A 34 -17.29 0.19 3.21
N SER A 35 -17.41 -0.67 4.22
CA SER A 35 -17.30 -0.26 5.63
C SER A 35 -15.84 -0.08 6.09
N ASN A 36 -14.86 -0.39 5.24
CA ASN A 36 -13.47 -0.41 5.60
C ASN A 36 -12.59 0.36 4.61
N TYR A 37 -11.45 0.82 5.13
CA TYR A 37 -10.38 1.50 4.40
C TYR A 37 -9.08 0.76 4.62
N VAL A 38 -8.31 0.57 3.56
CA VAL A 38 -6.95 0.03 3.62
C VAL A 38 -5.98 1.20 3.70
N TRP A 39 -5.03 1.15 4.64
CA TRP A 39 -3.87 2.04 4.67
C TRP A 39 -2.59 1.26 4.44
N ARG A 40 -1.60 1.89 3.79
CA ARG A 40 -0.28 1.30 3.51
C ARG A 40 0.81 2.34 3.71
N CYS A 41 1.85 1.99 4.46
CA CYS A 41 3.08 2.74 4.66
C CYS A 41 4.18 2.14 3.79
N TYR A 42 4.86 2.96 3.01
CA TYR A 42 5.94 2.54 2.11
C TYR A 42 7.33 2.78 2.71
N LEU A 43 7.39 3.27 3.95
CA LEU A 43 8.64 3.54 4.64
C LEU A 43 9.00 2.40 5.60
N GLY A 44 10.29 2.07 5.66
CA GLY A 44 10.83 1.09 6.60
C GLY A 44 10.32 -0.34 6.35
N ALA A 45 9.98 -1.05 7.42
CA ALA A 45 9.25 -2.32 7.31
C ALA A 45 7.82 -1.99 6.85
N GLU A 46 7.55 -2.17 5.56
CA GLU A 46 6.25 -1.88 4.95
C GLU A 46 5.10 -2.34 5.86
N ALA A 47 4.28 -1.39 6.29
CA ALA A 47 3.20 -1.63 7.24
C ALA A 47 1.86 -1.35 6.56
N SER A 48 0.84 -2.14 6.86
CA SER A 48 -0.49 -1.93 6.31
C SER A 48 -1.57 -2.43 7.27
N GLY A 49 -2.80 -1.99 7.04
CA GLY A 49 -3.94 -2.46 7.82
C GLY A 49 -5.29 -1.98 7.31
N LEU A 50 -6.33 -2.40 8.01
CA LEU A 50 -7.70 -1.97 7.80
C LEU A 50 -8.12 -0.99 8.91
N ALA A 51 -9.01 -0.07 8.56
CA ALA A 51 -9.66 0.82 9.51
C ALA A 51 -11.11 1.11 9.09
N PRO A 52 -12.02 1.39 10.03
CA PRO A 52 -13.46 1.53 9.75
C PRO A 52 -13.83 2.83 9.03
N ASN A 53 -12.90 3.78 8.88
CA ASN A 53 -13.12 5.02 8.15
C ASN A 53 -11.80 5.65 7.71
N LEU A 54 -11.89 6.60 6.78
CA LEU A 54 -10.76 7.33 6.22
C LEU A 54 -9.91 8.03 7.29
N THR A 55 -10.54 8.65 8.29
CA THR A 55 -9.84 9.35 9.38
C THR A 55 -9.00 8.41 10.22
N ALA A 56 -9.56 7.26 10.59
CA ALA A 56 -8.85 6.22 11.34
C ALA A 56 -7.71 5.61 10.52
N ALA A 57 -7.93 5.34 9.22
CA ALA A 57 -6.89 4.86 8.32
C ALA A 57 -5.74 5.87 8.20
N GLU A 58 -6.04 7.16 8.05
CA GLU A 58 -5.03 8.22 8.02
C GLU A 58 -4.26 8.31 9.35
N ALA A 59 -4.93 8.20 10.49
CA ALA A 59 -4.27 8.21 11.80
C ALA A 59 -3.31 7.01 11.96
N CYS A 60 -3.72 5.82 11.56
CA CYS A 60 -2.85 4.63 11.55
C CYS A 60 -1.64 4.83 10.64
N LEU A 61 -1.85 5.33 9.42
CA LEU A 61 -0.76 5.62 8.49
C LEU A 61 0.24 6.63 9.06
N ARG A 62 -0.24 7.72 9.69
CA ARG A 62 0.63 8.73 10.31
C ARG A 62 1.50 8.15 11.41
N ARG A 63 0.94 7.27 12.25
CA ARG A 63 1.71 6.56 13.28
C ARG A 63 2.75 5.62 12.68
N ALA A 64 2.42 4.93 11.59
CA ALA A 64 3.38 4.07 10.87
C ALA A 64 4.54 4.88 10.28
N ILE A 65 4.23 6.03 9.66
CA ILE A 65 5.24 6.96 9.13
C ILE A 65 6.14 7.51 10.25
N ALA A 66 5.58 7.76 11.43
CA ALA A 66 6.34 8.19 12.60
C ALA A 66 7.17 7.06 13.27
N GLY A 67 7.04 5.82 12.81
CA GLY A 67 7.70 4.65 13.41
C GLY A 67 7.07 4.18 14.73
N GLU A 68 5.85 4.64 15.03
CA GLU A 68 5.14 4.35 16.29
C GLU A 68 4.30 3.06 16.22
N LEU A 69 4.17 2.48 15.03
CA LEU A 69 3.62 1.14 14.85
C LEU A 69 4.80 0.18 14.72
N GLY A 70 4.96 -0.73 15.70
CA GLY A 70 5.89 -1.84 15.59
C GLY A 70 5.57 -2.72 14.37
N PRO A 71 6.43 -3.70 14.02
CA PRO A 71 6.26 -4.51 12.82
C PRO A 71 4.90 -5.19 12.81
N VAL A 72 3.99 -4.71 11.97
CA VAL A 72 2.71 -5.36 11.69
C VAL A 72 3.01 -6.56 10.82
N ARG A 73 2.87 -7.76 11.40
CA ARG A 73 2.97 -9.02 10.67
C ARG A 73 1.75 -9.12 9.75
N THR A 74 1.93 -8.83 8.47
CA THR A 74 0.95 -9.19 7.44
C THR A 74 0.79 -10.72 7.44
N PRO A 75 -0.44 -11.26 7.46
CA PRO A 75 -0.66 -12.64 7.06
C PRO A 75 -0.16 -12.80 5.62
N GLY A 76 0.60 -13.87 5.37
CA GLY A 76 1.45 -14.04 4.19
C GLY A 76 0.87 -13.54 2.86
N HIS A 77 1.69 -12.81 2.12
CA HIS A 77 1.60 -12.78 0.67
C HIS A 77 1.70 -14.22 0.17
N HIS A 78 0.58 -14.81 -0.25
CA HIS A 78 0.62 -15.94 -1.16
C HIS A 78 1.22 -15.42 -2.46
N GLU A 79 2.50 -15.75 -2.66
CA GLU A 79 3.18 -15.62 -3.94
C GLU A 79 2.35 -16.36 -5.00
N HIS A 80 1.56 -15.62 -5.77
CA HIS A 80 1.05 -16.12 -7.03
C HIS A 80 2.25 -16.21 -7.97
N GLY A 81 2.88 -17.37 -7.96
CA GLY A 81 3.88 -17.76 -8.95
C GLY A 81 3.27 -17.60 -10.33
N ALA A 82 3.74 -16.59 -11.06
CA ALA A 82 3.61 -16.52 -12.50
C ALA A 82 4.45 -17.66 -13.09
N ALA A 83 3.83 -18.85 -13.18
CA ALA A 83 4.34 -19.98 -13.95
C ALA A 83 4.27 -19.62 -15.44
N GLY A 84 5.21 -18.79 -15.89
CA GLY A 84 5.54 -18.60 -17.29
C GLY A 84 6.10 -19.91 -17.85
N SER A 85 5.20 -20.74 -18.38
CA SER A 85 5.49 -21.94 -19.15
C SER A 85 6.37 -21.59 -20.36
N ARG A 86 7.70 -21.71 -20.21
CA ARG A 86 8.61 -21.86 -21.35
C ARG A 86 8.61 -23.32 -21.73
N ARG A 87 7.86 -23.70 -22.77
CA ARG A 87 8.18 -24.92 -23.53
C ARG A 87 9.01 -24.53 -24.73
N SER A 88 10.19 -25.12 -24.74
CA SER A 88 11.27 -24.93 -25.69
C SER A 88 10.87 -25.33 -27.10
N GLU A 89 11.34 -24.49 -28.00
CA GLU A 89 11.70 -24.74 -29.39
C GLU A 89 12.54 -26.04 -29.52
N ALA A 90 12.09 -26.94 -30.39
CA ALA A 90 12.91 -27.98 -31.00
C ALA A 90 12.25 -28.44 -32.31
N ALA A 91 12.48 -27.69 -33.38
CA ALA A 91 12.32 -28.17 -34.75
C ALA A 91 13.71 -28.18 -35.38
N ARG A 92 14.31 -29.36 -35.50
CA ARG A 92 15.48 -29.60 -36.34
C ARG A 92 15.29 -30.93 -37.09
N VAL A 93 15.25 -30.77 -38.41
CA VAL A 93 15.60 -31.67 -39.53
C VAL A 93 14.85 -32.99 -39.62
#